data_AF-A0A1I2HNX8-F1
#
_entry.id   AF-A0A1I2HNX8-F1
#
_cell.length_a   1.000
_cell.length_b   1.000
_cell.length_c   1.000
_cell.angle_alpha   90.00
_cell.angle_beta   90.00
_cell.angle_gamma   90.00
#
_symmetry.space_group_name_H-M   'P 1'
#
loop_
_entity.id
_entity.type
_entity.pdbx_description
1 polymer ?
#
loop_
_entity_poly.entity_id
_entity_poly.type
_entity_poly.pdbx_seq_one_letter_code
_entity_poly.pdbx_strand_id
1 'polypeptide(L)'
;MAAALAQLVACGAADTPAIEPDSHHRALELPPAAGPPPLACAVPFASYDAFIDSLATEPADPLDAAPTRAQLEAAYPEPAFVALQAGDGRCLAFPDGGHVLRPRPVPGTRWPVVVFLRDGLEQQDRLRFGDLVELAGLAERGYLVLAPEYGSPAASDELGGAENERITAWIEHSALQPDAESDGWLVWGVSRGAVNALQLARERRDVAAVAITSGLFDMQAVLAARPELESTLRAGIPDFDADREAALRARSPLRWASELAAPTLLIHGSDDRRLDIAQARRFATMHGELLELRDGHALGSHRTDVLDAIDRFFRRHRLPPVPLDHLYVVLDAETHAALRTSRFLLEEFAAVDAGLPHFRPVGPDADVLYVRGAETYLELMGPQNHFGEPVGQIGLGFGVEVPGSLPRVFASLRAAGLRPFFSSDYVDFAGPVPIPWKQTTGPRAPLVDGLAVWASEYAPGFAHWLDPRSAGPRAIARSDFLRPRSRGDRLLADIIGVRLGVDPAARQTITDGLLALGYEAQGGGEVLTEAGLEISLQPENGPTRLLTVTFRLTRAASCDLVLGVAHLQCMGDRAELRLGPAQPAPSRAVP
;
A
#
# COMPACT_ATOMS: atom_id res chain seq x y z
N MET A 1 13.95 -25.17 22.80
CA MET A 1 15.18 -25.96 23.06
C MET A 1 16.33 -25.34 22.30
N ALA A 2 17.12 -24.51 22.97
CA ALA A 2 18.43 -24.11 22.49
C ALA A 2 19.42 -25.27 22.72
N ALA A 3 20.43 -25.39 21.85
CA ALA A 3 21.49 -26.39 21.79
C ALA A 3 21.23 -27.61 20.87
N ALA A 4 21.44 -27.40 19.57
CA ALA A 4 22.01 -28.40 18.66
C ALA A 4 22.69 -27.65 17.50
N LEU A 5 23.83 -27.02 17.83
CA LEU A 5 24.73 -26.35 16.90
C LEU A 5 25.97 -27.23 16.74
N ALA A 6 26.48 -27.31 15.50
CA ALA A 6 27.80 -27.78 15.10
C ALA A 6 28.05 -29.30 15.02
N GLN A 7 27.90 -29.85 13.81
CA GLN A 7 28.93 -30.64 13.10
C GLN A 7 28.36 -31.23 11.81
N LEU A 8 28.79 -30.71 10.65
CA LEU A 8 29.22 -31.45 9.45
C LEU A 8 29.35 -30.48 8.27
N VAL A 9 30.55 -29.92 8.15
CA VAL A 9 31.10 -29.38 6.90
C VAL A 9 32.03 -30.45 6.34
N ALA A 10 32.05 -30.56 5.00
CA ALA A 10 32.96 -31.30 4.12
C ALA A 10 32.50 -32.68 3.63
N CYS A 11 31.85 -32.71 2.46
CA CYS A 11 32.41 -33.26 1.22
C CYS A 11 31.34 -33.35 0.12
N GLY A 12 31.65 -32.86 -1.08
CA GLY A 12 30.84 -33.13 -2.28
C GLY A 12 30.80 -31.97 -3.29
N ALA A 13 31.95 -31.66 -3.90
CA ALA A 13 32.00 -30.87 -5.12
C ALA A 13 31.65 -31.76 -6.33
N ALA A 14 30.71 -31.32 -7.16
CA ALA A 14 30.56 -31.74 -8.56
C ALA A 14 29.80 -30.67 -9.35
N ASP A 15 30.58 -29.90 -10.12
CA ASP A 15 30.31 -29.25 -11.41
C ASP A 15 28.88 -28.83 -11.79
N THR A 16 28.65 -27.52 -11.70
CA THR A 16 27.68 -26.79 -12.53
C THR A 16 28.43 -25.67 -13.26
N PRO A 17 28.18 -25.43 -14.57
CA PRO A 17 28.94 -24.47 -15.35
C PRO A 17 28.60 -23.04 -14.88
N ALA A 18 29.65 -22.27 -14.56
CA ALA A 18 29.53 -20.87 -14.24
C ALA A 18 29.03 -20.10 -15.46
N ILE A 19 27.88 -19.44 -15.31
CA ILE A 19 27.48 -18.33 -16.16
C ILE A 19 28.33 -17.14 -15.70
N GLU A 20 29.28 -16.70 -16.52
CA GLU A 20 30.03 -15.47 -16.28
C GLU A 20 29.06 -14.29 -16.22
N PRO A 21 29.05 -13.48 -15.14
CA PRO A 21 28.31 -12.24 -15.13
C PRO A 21 29.03 -11.23 -16.04
N ASP A 22 28.27 -10.70 -17.00
CA ASP A 22 28.70 -9.68 -17.95
C ASP A 22 29.31 -8.49 -17.19
N SER A 23 30.58 -8.21 -17.48
CA SER A 23 31.43 -7.30 -16.73
C SER A 23 31.20 -5.86 -17.17
N HIS A 24 30.08 -5.25 -16.77
CA HIS A 24 29.85 -3.81 -16.90
C HIS A 24 29.22 -3.14 -15.66
N HIS A 25 29.30 -3.75 -14.48
CA HIS A 25 29.06 -3.03 -13.23
C HIS A 25 30.30 -2.21 -12.85
N ARG A 26 30.36 -0.97 -13.32
CA ARG A 26 31.27 0.02 -12.79
C ARG A 26 30.87 0.24 -11.32
N ALA A 27 31.74 -0.14 -10.39
CA ALA A 27 31.54 0.15 -8.97
C ALA A 27 31.41 1.67 -8.80
N LEU A 28 30.18 2.15 -8.60
CA LEU A 28 29.89 3.54 -8.30
C LEU A 28 30.24 3.77 -6.83
N GLU A 29 31.15 4.72 -6.61
CA GLU A 29 31.38 5.28 -5.29
C GLU A 29 30.06 5.83 -4.76
N LEU A 30 29.61 5.30 -3.62
CA LEU A 30 28.59 5.95 -2.79
C LEU A 30 28.97 7.43 -2.64
N PRO A 31 28.02 8.39 -2.65
CA PRO A 31 28.35 9.76 -2.29
C PRO A 31 29.04 9.71 -0.91
N PRO A 32 30.21 10.35 -0.75
CA PRO A 32 30.95 10.26 0.49
C PRO A 32 30.06 10.74 1.63
N ALA A 33 29.95 9.95 2.68
CA ALA A 33 29.20 10.24 3.90
C ALA A 33 29.75 11.45 4.72
N ALA A 34 30.46 12.38 4.07
CA ALA A 34 31.10 13.55 4.67
C ALA A 34 31.08 14.77 3.72
N GLY A 35 29.95 14.99 3.02
CA GLY A 35 29.66 16.31 2.47
C GLY A 35 29.39 17.33 3.59
N PRO A 36 29.51 18.64 3.33
CA PRO A 36 29.09 19.65 4.30
C PRO A 36 27.62 19.42 4.71
N PRO A 37 27.26 19.71 5.97
CA PRO A 37 25.89 19.50 6.44
C PRO A 37 24.91 20.33 5.59
N PRO A 38 23.67 19.86 5.43
CA PRO A 38 22.66 20.64 4.72
C PRO A 38 22.40 21.96 5.44
N LEU A 39 22.06 22.99 4.67
CA LEU A 39 21.74 24.33 5.16
C LEU A 39 20.23 24.55 5.17
N ALA A 40 19.74 25.51 5.93
CA ALA A 40 18.35 25.96 5.79
C ALA A 40 18.13 26.50 4.36
N CYS A 41 16.97 26.21 3.77
CA CYS A 41 16.62 26.74 2.45
C CYS A 41 16.63 28.27 2.45
N ALA A 42 17.20 28.86 1.40
CA ALA A 42 17.20 30.30 1.23
C ALA A 42 15.81 30.78 0.83
N VAL A 43 15.32 31.84 1.48
CA VAL A 43 14.08 32.54 1.10
C VAL A 43 14.46 33.89 0.47
N PRO A 44 14.38 34.05 -0.86
CA PRO A 44 14.88 35.24 -1.54
C PRO A 44 13.88 36.41 -1.54
N PHE A 45 12.77 36.30 -0.80
CA PHE A 45 11.70 37.28 -0.76
C PHE A 45 11.50 37.86 0.64
N ALA A 46 11.34 39.19 0.71
CA ALA A 46 11.15 39.91 1.97
C ALA A 46 9.76 39.69 2.60
N SER A 47 8.75 39.37 1.78
CA SER A 47 7.37 39.10 2.22
C SER A 47 6.65 38.19 1.24
N TYR A 48 5.52 37.63 1.67
CA TYR A 48 4.62 36.85 0.81
C TYR A 48 4.10 37.68 -0.36
N ASP A 49 3.70 38.94 -0.10
CA ASP A 49 3.25 39.84 -1.16
C ASP A 49 4.33 40.06 -2.23
N ALA A 50 5.60 40.24 -1.83
CA ALA A 50 6.71 40.41 -2.77
C ALA A 50 6.97 39.15 -3.62
N PHE A 51 6.75 37.97 -3.03
CA PHE A 51 6.81 36.70 -3.75
C PHE A 51 5.67 36.60 -4.79
N ILE A 52 4.43 36.86 -4.39
CA ILE A 52 3.27 36.84 -5.31
C ILE A 52 3.44 37.87 -6.45
N ASP A 53 3.90 39.08 -6.14
CA ASP A 53 4.18 40.11 -7.13
C ASP A 53 5.25 39.67 -8.15
N SER A 54 6.27 38.93 -7.70
CA SER A 54 7.31 38.41 -8.60
C SER A 54 6.76 37.41 -9.63
N LEU A 55 5.83 36.53 -9.20
CA LEU A 55 5.20 35.54 -10.07
C LEU A 55 4.30 36.20 -11.12
N ALA A 56 3.65 37.31 -10.77
CA ALA A 56 2.85 38.09 -11.72
C ALA A 56 3.69 38.73 -12.84
N THR A 57 5.01 38.84 -12.65
CA THR A 57 5.93 39.42 -13.64
C THR A 57 6.74 38.39 -14.41
N GLU A 58 6.67 37.11 -14.05
CA GLU A 58 7.25 36.04 -14.87
C GLU A 58 6.49 35.95 -16.19
N PRO A 59 7.19 35.80 -17.34
CA PRO A 59 6.50 35.57 -18.60
C PRO A 59 5.68 34.28 -18.48
N ALA A 60 4.36 34.40 -18.47
CA ALA A 60 3.47 33.27 -18.74
C ALA A 60 3.91 32.62 -20.06
N ASP A 61 3.66 31.32 -20.21
CA ASP A 61 3.74 30.69 -21.54
C ASP A 61 2.99 31.62 -22.51
N PRO A 62 3.56 32.03 -23.66
CA PRO A 62 2.91 32.99 -24.56
C PRO A 62 1.53 32.52 -25.06
N LEU A 63 1.17 31.27 -24.75
CA LEU A 63 -0.11 30.63 -25.06
C LEU A 63 -1.14 30.73 -23.91
N ASP A 64 -0.75 31.18 -22.72
CA ASP A 64 -1.59 31.28 -21.51
C ASP A 64 -1.90 32.75 -21.13
N ALA A 65 -3.10 33.00 -20.60
CA ALA A 65 -3.46 34.30 -20.05
C ALA A 65 -2.71 34.57 -18.73
N ALA A 66 -2.28 35.80 -18.50
CA ALA A 66 -1.61 36.17 -17.25
C ALA A 66 -2.52 35.91 -16.03
N PRO A 67 -2.03 35.22 -14.98
CA PRO A 67 -2.84 34.91 -13.82
C PRO A 67 -3.15 36.17 -13.00
N THR A 68 -4.35 36.22 -12.41
CA THR A 68 -4.71 37.25 -11.42
C THR A 68 -3.98 36.99 -10.09
N ARG A 69 -3.82 38.03 -9.27
CA ARG A 69 -3.24 37.89 -7.92
C ARG A 69 -3.96 36.80 -7.10
N ALA A 70 -5.29 36.80 -7.12
CA ALA A 70 -6.09 35.82 -6.38
C ALA A 70 -5.82 34.38 -6.85
N GLN A 71 -5.58 34.16 -8.14
CA GLN A 71 -5.20 32.85 -8.65
C GLN A 71 -3.80 32.44 -8.17
N LEU A 72 -2.84 33.37 -8.14
CA LEU A 72 -1.51 33.12 -7.59
C LEU A 72 -1.55 32.81 -6.08
N GLU A 73 -2.34 33.55 -5.31
CA GLU A 73 -2.49 33.33 -3.87
C GLU A 73 -3.16 32.00 -3.54
N ALA A 74 -4.12 31.56 -4.37
CA ALA A 74 -4.72 30.23 -4.24
C ALA A 74 -3.70 29.13 -4.60
N ALA A 75 -2.92 29.35 -5.66
CA ALA A 75 -1.92 28.40 -6.15
C ALA A 75 -0.70 28.24 -5.23
N TYR A 76 -0.38 29.28 -4.44
CA TYR A 76 0.75 29.30 -3.51
C TYR A 76 0.32 29.79 -2.12
N PRO A 77 -0.31 28.94 -1.30
CA PRO A 77 -0.87 29.37 -0.02
C PRO A 77 0.18 29.99 0.92
N GLU A 78 -0.15 31.13 1.53
CA GLU A 78 0.72 31.83 2.48
C GLU A 78 1.29 30.92 3.60
N PRO A 79 0.54 29.97 4.20
CA PRO A 79 1.11 29.07 5.21
C PRO A 79 2.33 28.27 4.73
N ALA A 80 2.36 27.87 3.46
CA ALA A 80 3.48 27.14 2.88
C ALA A 80 4.70 28.05 2.66
N PHE A 81 4.49 29.30 2.27
CA PHE A 81 5.55 30.32 2.20
C PHE A 81 6.13 30.61 3.59
N VAL A 82 5.27 30.84 4.59
CA VAL A 82 5.66 31.08 5.98
C VAL A 82 6.42 29.87 6.56
N ALA A 83 6.06 28.65 6.14
CA ALA A 83 6.77 27.44 6.54
C ALA A 83 8.24 27.47 6.14
N LEU A 84 8.56 27.92 4.92
CA LEU A 84 9.93 28.05 4.43
C LEU A 84 10.70 29.19 5.15
N GLN A 85 10.02 30.27 5.53
CA GLN A 85 10.63 31.40 6.23
C GLN A 85 10.98 31.12 7.70
N ALA A 86 10.37 30.12 8.32
CA ALA A 86 10.55 29.86 9.75
C ALA A 86 12.01 29.52 10.12
N GLY A 87 12.81 29.02 9.17
CA GLY A 87 14.22 28.68 9.40
C GLY A 87 14.43 27.60 10.47
N ASP A 88 13.38 26.84 10.79
CA ASP A 88 13.30 25.86 11.89
C ASP A 88 13.74 24.45 11.46
N GLY A 89 14.41 24.33 10.31
CA GLY A 89 14.85 23.05 9.74
C GLY A 89 13.76 22.32 8.95
N ARG A 90 12.56 22.92 8.76
CA ARG A 90 11.52 22.36 7.89
C ARG A 90 11.87 22.37 6.41
N CYS A 91 12.85 23.16 5.98
CA CYS A 91 13.41 23.06 4.63
C CYS A 91 14.93 23.04 4.73
N LEU A 92 15.53 21.98 4.21
CA LEU A 92 16.97 21.80 4.13
C LEU A 92 17.42 21.70 2.67
N ALA A 93 18.44 22.47 2.30
CA ALA A 93 19.11 22.42 1.02
C ALA A 93 20.45 21.70 1.16
N PHE A 94 20.68 20.70 0.31
CA PHE A 94 21.89 19.88 0.29
C PHE A 94 22.92 20.46 -0.70
N PRO A 95 24.23 20.20 -0.48
CA PRO A 95 25.29 20.73 -1.35
C PRO A 95 25.21 20.28 -2.81
N ASP A 96 24.60 19.11 -3.06
CA ASP A 96 24.34 18.57 -4.40
C ASP A 96 23.16 19.27 -5.11
N GLY A 97 22.44 20.16 -4.43
CA GLY A 97 21.26 20.86 -4.93
C GLY A 97 19.93 20.22 -4.55
N GLY A 98 19.95 19.05 -3.90
CA GLY A 98 18.74 18.40 -3.42
C GLY A 98 18.09 19.14 -2.24
N HIS A 99 16.79 18.93 -2.03
CA HIS A 99 16.04 19.57 -0.94
C HIS A 99 15.24 18.54 -0.14
N VAL A 100 15.15 18.74 1.17
CA VAL A 100 14.23 18.01 2.05
C VAL A 100 13.29 19.00 2.71
N LEU A 101 11.99 18.80 2.52
CA LEU A 101 10.94 19.57 3.17
C LEU A 101 10.19 18.70 4.17
N ARG A 102 9.86 19.25 5.33
CA ARG A 102 9.25 18.53 6.45
C ARG A 102 7.96 19.18 6.92
N PRO A 103 7.01 18.38 7.41
CA PRO A 103 5.87 18.90 8.16
C PRO A 103 6.34 19.58 9.44
N ARG A 104 5.40 20.21 10.14
CA ARG A 104 5.63 20.70 11.50
C ARG A 104 6.12 19.55 12.40
N PRO A 105 7.23 19.72 13.14
CA PRO A 105 7.75 18.66 14.00
C PRO A 105 6.73 18.25 15.06
N VAL A 106 6.38 16.97 15.09
CA VAL A 106 5.58 16.35 16.15
C VAL A 106 6.43 15.24 16.77
N PRO A 107 6.79 15.33 18.07
CA PRO A 107 7.65 14.34 18.71
C PRO A 107 7.14 12.90 18.55
N GLY A 108 8.04 11.99 18.15
CA GLY A 108 7.72 10.57 17.95
C GLY A 108 6.94 10.24 16.68
N THR A 109 6.61 11.25 15.85
CA THR A 109 5.92 11.03 14.57
C THR A 109 6.92 10.76 13.45
N ARG A 110 6.63 9.74 12.64
CA ARG A 110 7.29 9.50 11.34
C ARG A 110 6.31 9.87 10.24
N TRP A 111 6.83 10.42 9.14
CA TRP A 111 6.02 10.93 8.05
C TRP A 111 6.21 10.09 6.79
N PRO A 112 5.12 9.75 6.07
CA PRO A 112 5.21 9.14 4.75
C PRO A 112 6.07 9.99 3.83
N VAL A 113 6.91 9.34 3.05
CA VAL A 113 7.91 10.04 2.24
C VAL A 113 7.47 10.14 0.79
N VAL A 114 7.47 11.37 0.26
CA VAL A 114 7.23 11.66 -1.15
C VAL A 114 8.54 12.03 -1.82
N VAL A 115 8.92 11.29 -2.86
CA VAL A 115 10.06 11.61 -3.73
C VAL A 115 9.54 12.44 -4.91
N PHE A 116 9.89 13.72 -4.92
CA PHE A 116 9.56 14.65 -6.00
C PHE A 116 10.66 14.63 -7.07
N LEU A 117 10.26 14.34 -8.31
CA LEU A 117 11.13 14.29 -9.48
C LEU A 117 10.72 15.39 -10.45
N ARG A 118 11.57 16.42 -10.51
CA ARG A 118 11.35 17.66 -11.26
C ARG A 118 11.31 17.48 -12.78
N ASP A 119 10.89 18.54 -13.48
CA ASP A 119 11.03 18.68 -14.94
C ASP A 119 12.44 19.18 -15.34
N GLY A 120 12.68 19.33 -16.65
CA GLY A 120 13.90 19.90 -17.26
C GLY A 120 14.94 18.85 -17.64
N LEU A 121 16.06 19.24 -18.25
CA LEU A 121 17.24 18.39 -18.50
C LEU A 121 18.50 19.10 -17.95
N GLU A 122 19.42 18.36 -17.32
CA GLU A 122 20.67 18.89 -16.78
C GLU A 122 20.45 20.07 -15.83
N GLN A 123 21.00 21.26 -16.13
CA GLN A 123 20.83 22.48 -15.33
C GLN A 123 19.59 23.30 -15.72
N GLN A 124 18.82 22.87 -16.73
CA GLN A 124 17.56 23.51 -17.06
C GLN A 124 16.49 23.13 -16.02
N ASP A 125 15.68 24.11 -15.64
CA ASP A 125 14.56 23.98 -14.69
C ASP A 125 14.96 23.40 -13.32
N ARG A 126 16.09 23.85 -12.78
CA ARG A 126 16.40 23.67 -11.35
C ARG A 126 15.25 24.19 -10.51
N LEU A 127 14.99 23.54 -9.37
CA LEU A 127 13.94 23.95 -8.45
C LEU A 127 14.05 25.43 -8.12
N ARG A 128 13.00 26.18 -8.47
CA ARG A 128 12.83 27.58 -8.13
C ARG A 128 12.15 27.68 -6.78
N PHE A 129 12.17 28.87 -6.19
CA PHE A 129 11.52 29.09 -4.91
C PHE A 129 10.00 28.81 -4.95
N GLY A 130 9.33 29.09 -6.07
CA GLY A 130 7.92 28.73 -6.26
C GLY A 130 7.68 27.22 -6.16
N ASP A 131 8.57 26.41 -6.71
CA ASP A 131 8.50 24.95 -6.60
C ASP A 131 8.65 24.51 -5.14
N LEU A 132 9.57 25.13 -4.38
CA LEU A 132 9.71 24.86 -2.94
C LEU A 132 8.45 25.22 -2.14
N VAL A 133 7.74 26.29 -2.50
CA VAL A 133 6.46 26.66 -1.86
C VAL A 133 5.39 25.60 -2.16
N GLU A 134 5.33 25.08 -3.38
CA GLU A 134 4.43 24.00 -3.75
C GLU A 134 4.72 22.70 -2.98
N LEU A 135 6.01 22.31 -2.90
CA LEU A 135 6.45 21.16 -2.11
C LEU A 135 6.18 21.36 -0.60
N ALA A 136 6.31 22.58 -0.09
CA ALA A 136 5.95 22.90 1.29
C ALA A 136 4.45 22.75 1.52
N GLY A 137 3.62 23.04 0.52
CA GLY A 137 2.18 22.76 0.55
C GLY A 137 1.88 21.27 0.73
N LEU A 138 2.66 20.38 0.12
CA LEU A 138 2.56 18.94 0.36
C LEU A 138 3.10 18.57 1.74
N ALA A 139 4.19 19.18 2.21
CA ALA A 139 4.73 18.95 3.54
C ALA A 139 3.74 19.32 4.65
N GLU A 140 3.00 20.42 4.51
CA GLU A 140 1.95 20.82 5.46
C GLU A 140 0.75 19.86 5.46
N ARG A 141 0.61 18.97 4.45
CA ARG A 141 -0.35 17.85 4.45
C ARG A 141 0.18 16.61 5.19
N GLY A 142 1.37 16.67 5.78
CA GLY A 142 1.93 15.58 6.60
C GLY A 142 2.80 14.60 5.82
N TYR A 143 3.53 15.10 4.82
CA TYR A 143 4.53 14.33 4.08
C TYR A 143 5.93 14.87 4.31
N LEU A 144 6.91 13.99 4.45
CA LEU A 144 8.30 14.37 4.28
C LEU A 144 8.60 14.34 2.77
N VAL A 145 9.03 15.46 2.20
CA VAL A 145 9.26 15.58 0.76
C VAL A 145 10.76 15.56 0.48
N LEU A 146 11.16 14.61 -0.35
CA LEU A 146 12.49 14.38 -0.88
C LEU A 146 12.56 14.90 -2.30
N ALA A 147 13.34 15.94 -2.57
CA ALA A 147 13.49 16.50 -3.91
C ALA A 147 14.97 16.43 -4.33
N PRO A 148 15.44 15.25 -4.80
CA PRO A 148 16.81 15.08 -5.24
C PRO A 148 17.12 15.95 -6.47
N GLU A 149 18.36 16.41 -6.56
CA GLU A 149 18.91 16.97 -7.80
C GLU A 149 19.72 15.87 -8.49
N TYR A 150 19.38 15.54 -9.73
CA TYR A 150 19.94 14.39 -10.43
C TYR A 150 20.65 14.75 -11.73
N GLY A 151 20.70 16.04 -12.10
CA GLY A 151 21.59 16.59 -13.13
C GLY A 151 22.68 17.50 -12.52
N SER A 152 23.95 17.23 -12.78
CA SER A 152 25.06 18.09 -12.35
C SER A 152 26.19 18.14 -13.39
N PRO A 153 27.08 19.15 -13.38
CA PRO A 153 28.26 19.14 -14.23
C PRO A 153 29.17 17.91 -14.02
N ALA A 154 29.06 17.23 -12.88
CA ALA A 154 29.84 16.05 -12.52
C ALA A 154 29.13 14.72 -12.85
N ALA A 155 27.85 14.73 -13.21
CA ALA A 155 27.06 13.53 -13.47
C ALA A 155 25.97 13.80 -14.51
N SER A 156 26.05 13.08 -15.64
CA SER A 156 25.13 13.22 -16.77
C SER A 156 23.70 12.82 -16.40
N ASP A 157 22.74 13.53 -16.97
CA ASP A 157 21.30 13.32 -16.87
C ASP A 157 20.85 12.54 -18.11
N GLU A 158 20.53 11.25 -17.95
CA GLU A 158 20.31 10.31 -19.06
C GLU A 158 18.83 10.02 -19.37
N LEU A 159 17.93 10.92 -18.96
CA LEU A 159 16.48 10.88 -19.25
C LEU A 159 15.82 9.54 -18.90
N GLY A 160 15.91 9.13 -17.64
CA GLY A 160 15.48 7.83 -17.10
C GLY A 160 16.56 6.75 -17.23
N GLY A 161 17.84 7.14 -17.26
CA GLY A 161 18.98 6.25 -17.35
C GLY A 161 19.74 6.13 -16.04
N ALA A 162 21.07 6.25 -16.09
CA ALA A 162 21.94 6.03 -14.93
C ALA A 162 21.67 6.98 -13.74
N GLU A 163 20.97 8.11 -13.94
CA GLU A 163 20.58 8.98 -12.83
C GLU A 163 19.54 8.36 -11.88
N ASN A 164 18.79 7.35 -12.31
CA ASN A 164 17.86 6.63 -11.44
C ASN A 164 18.55 5.86 -10.32
N GLU A 165 19.79 5.40 -10.53
CA GLU A 165 20.62 4.80 -9.49
C GLU A 165 20.97 5.83 -8.40
N ARG A 166 21.22 7.09 -8.80
CA ARG A 166 21.48 8.19 -7.85
C ARG A 166 20.22 8.58 -7.09
N ILE A 167 19.07 8.65 -7.76
CA ILE A 167 17.77 8.86 -7.11
C ILE A 167 17.55 7.76 -6.06
N THR A 168 17.82 6.50 -6.40
CA THR A 168 17.76 5.36 -5.48
C THR A 168 18.69 5.52 -4.27
N ALA A 169 19.94 5.91 -4.49
CA ALA A 169 20.88 6.17 -3.40
C ALA A 169 20.42 7.33 -2.48
N TRP A 170 19.82 8.38 -3.06
CA TRP A 170 19.29 9.51 -2.30
C TRP A 170 18.09 9.12 -1.42
N ILE A 171 17.22 8.25 -1.95
CA ILE A 171 16.11 7.63 -1.22
C ILE A 171 16.65 6.81 -0.04
N GLU A 172 17.63 5.94 -0.29
CA GLU A 172 18.21 5.08 0.75
C GLU A 172 18.92 5.88 1.85
N HIS A 173 19.66 6.92 1.48
CA HIS A 173 20.29 7.80 2.45
C HIS A 173 19.25 8.56 3.29
N SER A 174 18.19 9.05 2.64
CA SER A 174 17.12 9.78 3.31
C SER A 174 16.23 8.88 4.18
N ALA A 175 16.16 7.59 3.88
CA ALA A 175 15.48 6.59 4.71
C ALA A 175 16.08 6.47 6.13
N LEU A 176 17.32 6.94 6.32
CA LEU A 176 18.00 6.96 7.62
C LEU A 176 17.52 8.09 8.54
N GLN A 177 16.70 9.02 8.04
CA GLN A 177 16.17 10.11 8.85
C GLN A 177 15.18 9.57 9.89
N PRO A 178 15.28 9.98 11.17
CA PRO A 178 14.51 9.39 12.27
C PRO A 178 13.00 9.63 12.15
N ASP A 179 12.61 10.68 11.42
CA ASP A 179 11.24 11.13 11.16
C ASP A 179 10.72 10.68 9.78
N ALA A 180 11.50 9.94 8.98
CA ALA A 180 11.05 9.38 7.71
C ALA A 180 10.38 8.00 7.89
N GLU A 181 9.20 7.80 7.31
CA GLU A 181 8.56 6.49 7.15
C GLU A 181 8.92 5.90 5.78
N SER A 182 9.98 5.10 5.75
CA SER A 182 10.60 4.54 4.55
C SER A 182 9.98 3.21 4.08
N ASP A 183 8.83 2.81 4.63
CA ASP A 183 8.17 1.53 4.38
C ASP A 183 7.08 1.67 3.29
N GLY A 184 7.38 2.40 2.20
CA GLY A 184 6.46 2.62 1.09
C GLY A 184 6.63 3.99 0.46
N TRP A 185 7.42 4.08 -0.60
CA TRP A 185 7.76 5.36 -1.23
C TRP A 185 6.63 5.88 -2.10
N LEU A 186 6.22 7.11 -1.87
CA LEU A 186 5.32 7.83 -2.75
C LEU A 186 6.19 8.61 -3.73
N VAL A 187 5.84 8.63 -5.01
CA VAL A 187 6.65 9.30 -6.03
C VAL A 187 5.79 10.29 -6.79
N TRP A 188 6.23 11.53 -6.90
CA TRP A 188 5.59 12.55 -7.71
C TRP A 188 6.55 13.00 -8.81
N GLY A 189 6.22 12.71 -10.07
CA GLY A 189 6.97 13.18 -11.24
C GLY A 189 6.23 14.29 -12.00
N VAL A 190 6.95 15.30 -12.48
CA VAL A 190 6.41 16.38 -13.30
C VAL A 190 7.02 16.34 -14.70
N SER A 191 6.20 16.33 -15.75
CA SER A 191 6.64 16.41 -17.15
C SER A 191 7.73 15.39 -17.50
N ARG A 192 8.98 15.79 -17.74
CA ARG A 192 10.08 14.84 -17.96
C ARG A 192 10.28 13.92 -16.77
N GLY A 193 10.16 14.44 -15.54
CA GLY A 193 10.28 13.68 -14.30
C GLY A 193 9.35 12.47 -14.22
N ALA A 194 8.33 12.40 -15.09
CA ALA A 194 7.54 11.20 -15.28
C ALA A 194 8.36 9.98 -15.71
N VAL A 195 9.36 10.17 -16.58
CA VAL A 195 10.22 9.08 -17.06
C VAL A 195 11.02 8.50 -15.89
N ASN A 196 11.64 9.36 -15.09
CA ASN A 196 12.39 8.94 -13.90
C ASN A 196 11.48 8.28 -12.85
N ALA A 197 10.31 8.87 -12.57
CA ALA A 197 9.34 8.36 -11.60
C ALA A 197 8.83 6.97 -11.96
N LEU A 198 8.46 6.77 -13.23
CA LEU A 198 7.92 5.51 -13.70
C LEU A 198 9.02 4.45 -13.83
N GLN A 199 10.24 4.84 -14.22
CA GLN A 199 11.39 3.92 -14.24
C GLN A 199 11.76 3.48 -12.81
N LEU A 200 11.74 4.40 -11.85
CA LEU A 200 11.96 4.08 -10.43
C LEU A 200 10.90 3.08 -9.93
N ALA A 201 9.62 3.32 -10.25
CA ALA A 201 8.52 2.41 -9.88
C ALA A 201 8.55 1.05 -10.59
N ARG A 202 9.20 0.98 -11.76
CA ARG A 202 9.43 -0.27 -12.49
C ARG A 202 10.53 -1.11 -11.84
N GLU A 203 11.58 -0.46 -11.36
CA GLU A 203 12.75 -1.10 -10.73
C GLU A 203 12.50 -1.46 -9.25
N ARG A 204 11.68 -0.68 -8.56
CA ARG A 204 11.46 -0.77 -7.11
C ARG A 204 10.06 -1.25 -6.76
N ARG A 205 9.99 -2.39 -6.05
CA ARG A 205 8.72 -2.97 -5.56
C ARG A 205 8.19 -2.32 -4.29
N ASP A 206 8.99 -1.50 -3.62
CA ASP A 206 8.63 -0.76 -2.42
C ASP A 206 8.07 0.64 -2.72
N VAL A 207 7.89 0.99 -4.00
CA VAL A 207 7.11 2.18 -4.41
C VAL A 207 5.61 1.91 -4.20
N ALA A 208 5.00 2.68 -3.31
CA ALA A 208 3.62 2.54 -2.89
C ALA A 208 2.63 3.09 -3.91
N ALA A 209 2.92 4.26 -4.48
CA ALA A 209 2.09 4.93 -5.45
C ALA A 209 2.90 5.98 -6.22
N VAL A 210 2.47 6.26 -7.45
CA VAL A 210 3.07 7.28 -8.31
C VAL A 210 2.02 8.29 -8.73
N ALA A 211 2.30 9.58 -8.63
CA ALA A 211 1.53 10.64 -9.24
C ALA A 211 2.35 11.33 -10.32
N ILE A 212 1.76 11.57 -11.48
CA ILE A 212 2.41 12.19 -12.62
C ILE A 212 1.61 13.40 -13.06
N THR A 213 2.23 14.58 -13.07
CA THR A 213 1.62 15.80 -13.61
C THR A 213 2.22 16.13 -14.98
N SER A 214 1.37 16.29 -15.99
CA SER A 214 1.73 16.68 -17.35
C SER A 214 2.85 15.83 -17.98
N GLY A 215 2.83 14.51 -17.78
CA GLY A 215 3.97 13.62 -18.00
C GLY A 215 4.40 13.36 -19.45
N LEU A 216 5.69 13.06 -19.63
CA LEU A 216 6.29 12.54 -20.86
C LEU A 216 6.18 11.01 -20.90
N PHE A 217 5.37 10.46 -21.81
CA PHE A 217 5.15 9.00 -21.91
C PHE A 217 5.64 8.38 -23.23
N ASP A 218 5.74 9.16 -24.31
CA ASP A 218 6.15 8.69 -25.63
C ASP A 218 7.10 9.70 -26.29
N MET A 219 8.41 9.46 -26.17
CA MET A 219 9.43 10.36 -26.70
C MET A 219 9.40 10.44 -28.22
N GLN A 220 8.94 9.39 -28.90
CA GLN A 220 8.90 9.33 -30.36
C GLN A 220 7.77 10.23 -30.88
N ALA A 221 6.61 10.18 -30.23
CA ALA A 221 5.51 11.09 -30.51
C ALA A 221 5.91 12.54 -30.24
N VAL A 222 6.64 12.79 -29.15
CA VAL A 222 7.13 14.14 -28.82
C VAL A 222 8.12 14.65 -29.85
N LEU A 223 9.10 13.84 -30.26
CA LEU A 223 10.09 14.24 -31.25
C LEU A 223 9.47 14.46 -32.65
N ALA A 224 8.43 13.70 -33.00
CA ALA A 224 7.68 13.93 -34.23
C ALA A 224 6.92 15.27 -34.22
N ALA A 225 6.35 15.65 -33.07
CA ALA A 225 5.64 16.92 -32.91
C ALA A 225 6.59 18.11 -32.74
N ARG A 226 7.78 17.89 -32.15
CA ARG A 226 8.79 18.89 -31.82
C ARG A 226 10.19 18.44 -32.26
N PRO A 227 10.50 18.48 -33.57
CA PRO A 227 11.78 18.02 -34.11
C PRO A 227 13.00 18.79 -33.55
N GLU A 228 12.80 20.01 -33.09
CA GLU A 228 13.83 20.84 -32.46
C GLU A 228 14.38 20.24 -31.16
N LEU A 229 13.67 19.30 -30.52
CA LEU A 229 14.15 18.61 -29.32
C LEU A 229 15.18 17.51 -29.62
N GLU A 230 15.46 17.20 -30.90
CA GLU A 230 16.38 16.10 -31.23
C GLU A 230 17.76 16.26 -30.62
N SER A 231 18.32 17.48 -30.63
CA SER A 231 19.64 17.73 -30.05
C SER A 231 19.67 17.46 -28.54
N THR A 232 18.59 17.80 -27.85
CA THR A 232 18.44 17.60 -26.42
C THR A 232 18.32 16.11 -26.09
N LEU A 233 17.49 15.37 -26.83
CA LEU A 233 17.35 13.92 -26.65
C LEU A 233 18.63 13.17 -27.02
N ARG A 234 19.34 13.60 -28.07
CA ARG A 234 20.62 13.03 -28.47
C ARG A 234 21.70 13.24 -27.41
N ALA A 235 21.70 14.39 -26.74
CA ALA A 235 22.65 14.67 -25.67
C ALA A 235 22.34 13.86 -24.39
N GLY A 236 21.06 13.70 -24.06
CA GLY A 236 20.60 13.06 -22.83
C GLY A 236 20.28 11.57 -22.95
N ILE A 237 20.44 10.90 -24.10
CA ILE A 237 20.15 9.46 -24.21
C ILE A 237 21.42 8.75 -24.74
N PRO A 238 22.00 7.83 -23.96
CA PRO A 238 23.12 7.01 -24.42
C PRO A 238 22.79 6.26 -25.71
N ASP A 239 23.80 6.10 -26.57
CA ASP A 239 23.72 5.36 -27.84
C ASP A 239 22.63 5.83 -28.82
N PHE A 240 22.14 7.06 -28.67
CA PHE A 240 21.09 7.63 -29.52
C PHE A 240 21.40 7.54 -31.02
N ASP A 241 22.66 7.75 -31.40
CA ASP A 241 23.09 7.74 -32.81
C ASP A 241 23.29 6.33 -33.38
N ALA A 242 23.42 5.31 -32.52
CA ALA A 242 23.59 3.92 -32.93
C ALA A 242 22.25 3.30 -33.37
N ASP A 243 21.20 3.49 -32.56
CA ASP A 243 19.83 3.12 -32.90
C ASP A 243 18.83 4.10 -32.26
N ARG A 244 18.58 5.18 -33.00
CA ARG A 244 17.68 6.27 -32.59
C ARG A 244 16.30 5.77 -32.19
N GLU A 245 15.75 4.80 -32.90
CA GLU A 245 14.41 4.33 -32.56
C GLU A 245 14.41 3.46 -31.31
N ALA A 246 15.39 2.57 -31.15
CA ALA A 246 15.50 1.74 -29.95
C ALA A 246 15.75 2.60 -28.71
N ALA A 247 16.64 3.60 -28.79
CA ALA A 247 16.93 4.54 -27.71
C ALA A 247 15.66 5.26 -27.23
N LEU A 248 14.88 5.82 -28.16
CA LEU A 248 13.62 6.51 -27.83
C LEU A 248 12.56 5.55 -27.29
N ARG A 249 12.45 4.32 -27.84
CA ARG A 249 11.50 3.31 -27.32
C ARG A 249 11.84 2.89 -25.89
N ALA A 250 13.12 2.69 -25.58
CA ALA A 250 13.57 2.28 -24.27
C ALA A 250 13.20 3.32 -23.19
N ARG A 251 13.28 4.61 -23.53
CA ARG A 251 12.94 5.74 -22.63
C ARG A 251 11.49 6.21 -22.73
N SER A 252 10.60 5.48 -23.40
CA SER A 252 9.18 5.82 -23.50
C SER A 252 8.32 4.97 -22.54
N PRO A 253 7.85 5.52 -21.40
CA PRO A 253 7.00 4.79 -20.44
C PRO A 253 5.81 4.07 -21.04
N LEU A 254 5.24 4.61 -22.11
CA LEU A 254 4.11 4.01 -22.82
C LEU A 254 4.42 2.60 -23.36
N ARG A 255 5.69 2.24 -23.57
CA ARG A 255 6.10 0.92 -24.10
C ARG A 255 6.16 -0.17 -23.03
N TRP A 256 6.24 0.20 -21.76
CA TRP A 256 6.41 -0.73 -20.64
C TRP A 256 5.43 -0.45 -19.49
N ALA A 257 4.34 0.28 -19.78
CA ALA A 257 3.30 0.62 -18.79
C ALA A 257 2.72 -0.62 -18.09
N SER A 258 2.57 -1.74 -18.80
CA SER A 258 2.05 -3.00 -18.24
C SER A 258 2.99 -3.70 -17.25
N GLU A 259 4.24 -3.27 -17.14
CA GLU A 259 5.21 -3.82 -16.19
C GLU A 259 5.10 -3.15 -14.81
N LEU A 260 4.38 -2.03 -14.70
CA LEU A 260 4.23 -1.27 -13.47
C LEU A 260 3.27 -1.97 -12.51
N ALA A 261 3.74 -2.18 -11.27
CA ALA A 261 2.92 -2.71 -10.19
C ALA A 261 2.29 -1.61 -9.32
N ALA A 262 2.98 -0.47 -9.17
CA ALA A 262 2.52 0.62 -8.32
C ALA A 262 1.31 1.33 -8.94
N PRO A 263 0.21 1.54 -8.19
CA PRO A 263 -0.89 2.39 -8.62
C PRO A 263 -0.37 3.75 -9.09
N THR A 264 -0.88 4.23 -10.23
CA THR A 264 -0.43 5.49 -10.83
C THR A 264 -1.62 6.44 -11.07
N LEU A 265 -1.50 7.68 -10.61
CA LEU A 265 -2.39 8.79 -10.96
C LEU A 265 -1.71 9.65 -12.02
N LEU A 266 -2.42 9.92 -13.11
CA LEU A 266 -2.02 10.86 -14.15
C LEU A 266 -2.90 12.10 -14.02
N ILE A 267 -2.30 13.28 -13.98
CA ILE A 267 -3.02 14.56 -13.98
C ILE A 267 -2.50 15.36 -15.16
N HIS A 268 -3.35 15.70 -16.12
CA HIS A 268 -2.89 16.29 -17.38
C HIS A 268 -3.85 17.37 -17.88
N GLY A 269 -3.28 18.44 -18.42
CA GLY A 269 -4.01 19.55 -19.02
C GLY A 269 -4.56 19.19 -20.40
N SER A 270 -5.84 19.39 -20.66
CA SER A 270 -6.47 19.12 -21.96
C SER A 270 -5.94 20.02 -23.08
N ASP A 271 -5.40 21.18 -22.69
CA ASP A 271 -4.91 22.21 -23.60
C ASP A 271 -3.37 22.26 -23.61
N ASP A 272 -2.70 21.22 -23.08
CA ASP A 272 -1.25 21.09 -23.06
C ASP A 272 -0.68 20.98 -24.49
N ARG A 273 0.04 22.03 -24.91
CA ARG A 273 0.68 22.13 -26.23
C ARG A 273 2.14 21.68 -26.23
N ARG A 274 2.72 21.40 -25.06
CA ARG A 274 4.08 20.86 -24.93
C ARG A 274 4.04 19.34 -25.02
N LEU A 275 3.14 18.71 -24.27
CA LEU A 275 2.95 17.27 -24.23
C LEU A 275 1.47 16.96 -24.41
N ASP A 276 1.09 16.58 -25.63
CA ASP A 276 -0.29 16.25 -25.98
C ASP A 276 -0.88 15.21 -25.01
N ILE A 277 -2.01 15.55 -24.39
CA ILE A 277 -2.79 14.72 -23.47
C ILE A 277 -3.13 13.33 -24.06
N ALA A 278 -3.15 13.17 -25.38
CA ALA A 278 -3.31 11.88 -26.03
C ALA A 278 -2.29 10.84 -25.55
N GLN A 279 -1.10 11.24 -25.10
CA GLN A 279 -0.13 10.34 -24.48
C GLN A 279 -0.64 9.81 -23.13
N ALA A 280 -1.11 10.70 -22.24
CA ALA A 280 -1.66 10.32 -20.94
C ALA A 280 -2.91 9.46 -21.08
N ARG A 281 -3.81 9.80 -22.01
CA ARG A 281 -5.00 8.99 -22.33
C ARG A 281 -4.62 7.57 -22.76
N ARG A 282 -3.65 7.42 -23.67
CA ARG A 282 -3.16 6.09 -24.09
C ARG A 282 -2.55 5.33 -22.92
N PHE A 283 -1.74 6.01 -22.10
CA PHE A 283 -1.14 5.38 -20.92
C PHE A 283 -2.21 4.86 -19.97
N ALA A 284 -3.23 5.67 -19.65
CA ALA A 284 -4.35 5.30 -18.79
C ALA A 284 -5.19 4.10 -19.29
N THR A 285 -5.21 3.85 -20.60
CA THR A 285 -5.86 2.62 -21.12
C THR A 285 -5.12 1.33 -20.75
N MET A 286 -3.83 1.44 -20.40
CA MET A 286 -2.98 0.31 -20.04
C MET A 286 -2.70 0.27 -18.53
N HIS A 287 -2.46 1.43 -17.90
CA HIS A 287 -2.11 1.55 -16.50
C HIS A 287 -2.49 2.93 -15.93
N GLY A 288 -3.01 2.94 -14.69
CA GLY A 288 -3.29 4.14 -13.93
C GLY A 288 -4.65 4.80 -14.18
N GLU A 289 -4.99 5.76 -13.33
CA GLU A 289 -6.19 6.59 -13.44
C GLU A 289 -5.83 7.99 -13.95
N LEU A 290 -6.67 8.58 -14.81
CA LEU A 290 -6.43 9.88 -15.42
C LEU A 290 -7.42 10.93 -14.90
N LEU A 291 -6.89 12.01 -14.35
CA LEU A 291 -7.58 13.26 -14.08
C LEU A 291 -7.24 14.27 -15.18
N GLU A 292 -8.21 14.53 -16.06
CA GLU A 292 -8.08 15.56 -17.09
C GLU A 292 -8.58 16.90 -16.55
N LEU A 293 -7.74 17.93 -16.65
CA LEU A 293 -8.05 19.29 -16.23
C LEU A 293 -8.03 20.21 -17.45
N ARG A 294 -8.96 21.17 -17.52
CA ARG A 294 -8.98 22.13 -18.63
C ARG A 294 -7.95 23.23 -18.38
N ASP A 295 -6.69 22.93 -18.70
CA ASP A 295 -5.54 23.79 -18.48
C ASP A 295 -4.40 23.44 -19.45
N GLY A 296 -3.35 24.26 -19.45
CA GLY A 296 -2.11 24.02 -20.18
C GLY A 296 -1.13 23.12 -19.43
N HIS A 297 0.12 23.10 -19.90
CA HIS A 297 1.17 22.20 -19.38
C HIS A 297 1.47 22.39 -17.89
N ALA A 298 1.46 23.64 -17.41
CA ALA A 298 1.86 23.97 -16.05
C ALA A 298 0.76 23.71 -15.00
N LEU A 299 -0.48 23.42 -15.42
CA LEU A 299 -1.65 23.25 -14.54
C LEU A 299 -1.84 24.41 -13.54
N GLY A 300 -1.46 25.63 -13.95
CA GLY A 300 -1.36 26.78 -13.05
C GLY A 300 -2.69 27.20 -12.44
N SER A 301 -3.80 27.01 -13.17
CA SER A 301 -5.14 27.34 -12.69
C SER A 301 -5.69 26.32 -11.69
N HIS A 302 -5.03 25.16 -11.56
CA HIS A 302 -5.49 24.02 -10.78
C HIS A 302 -4.46 23.50 -9.77
N ARG A 303 -3.44 24.28 -9.39
CA ARG A 303 -2.39 23.81 -8.47
C ARG A 303 -2.92 23.20 -7.17
N THR A 304 -3.92 23.84 -6.55
CA THR A 304 -4.56 23.32 -5.35
C THR A 304 -5.29 22.00 -5.62
N ASP A 305 -6.06 21.93 -6.71
CA ASP A 305 -6.78 20.71 -7.12
C ASP A 305 -5.81 19.55 -7.40
N VAL A 306 -4.66 19.85 -8.02
CA VAL A 306 -3.57 18.90 -8.27
C VAL A 306 -3.02 18.36 -6.96
N LEU A 307 -2.65 19.23 -6.02
CA LEU A 307 -2.12 18.80 -4.71
C LEU A 307 -3.15 17.99 -3.91
N ASP A 308 -4.42 18.38 -3.95
CA ASP A 308 -5.50 17.66 -3.26
C ASP A 308 -5.79 16.29 -3.89
N ALA A 309 -5.68 16.18 -5.22
CA ALA A 309 -5.77 14.91 -5.92
C ALA A 309 -4.59 13.98 -5.56
N ILE A 310 -3.37 14.52 -5.54
CA ILE A 310 -2.16 13.79 -5.15
C ILE A 310 -2.26 13.31 -3.69
N ASP A 311 -2.63 14.18 -2.75
CA ASP A 311 -2.81 13.83 -1.33
C ASP A 311 -3.83 12.71 -1.16
N ARG A 312 -5.01 12.84 -1.77
CA ARG A 312 -6.05 11.81 -1.71
C ARG A 312 -5.56 10.48 -2.29
N PHE A 313 -4.87 10.52 -3.42
CA PHE A 313 -4.32 9.34 -4.07
C PHE A 313 -3.26 8.64 -3.22
N PHE A 314 -2.31 9.41 -2.70
CA PHE A 314 -1.24 8.90 -1.85
C PHE A 314 -1.76 8.36 -0.52
N ARG A 315 -2.73 9.02 0.12
CA ARG A 315 -3.38 8.48 1.33
C ARG A 315 -4.03 7.13 1.06
N ARG A 316 -4.76 7.00 -0.05
CA ARG A 316 -5.45 5.76 -0.44
C ARG A 316 -4.48 4.60 -0.71
N HIS A 317 -3.30 4.87 -1.25
CA HIS A 317 -2.32 3.85 -1.66
C HIS A 317 -1.10 3.73 -0.72
N ARG A 318 -1.10 4.48 0.39
CA ARG A 318 -0.03 4.44 1.40
C ARG A 318 0.08 3.07 2.08
N LEU A 319 -1.00 2.31 2.16
CA LEU A 319 -0.95 0.92 2.60
C LEU A 319 -1.34 0.01 1.44
N PRO A 320 -0.78 -1.22 1.37
CA PRO A 320 -1.33 -2.22 0.46
C PRO A 320 -2.79 -2.49 0.85
N PRO A 321 -3.65 -2.98 -0.05
CA PRO A 321 -4.95 -3.53 0.34
C PRO A 321 -4.76 -4.61 1.42
N VAL A 322 -5.49 -4.46 2.53
CA VAL A 322 -5.48 -5.40 3.67
C VAL A 322 -6.91 -5.94 3.94
N PRO A 323 -7.54 -6.60 2.95
CA PRO A 323 -8.90 -7.11 3.10
C PRO A 323 -8.99 -8.17 4.18
N LEU A 324 -10.19 -8.33 4.75
CA LEU A 324 -10.46 -9.46 5.65
C LEU A 324 -10.26 -10.78 4.91
N ASP A 325 -9.49 -11.67 5.52
CA ASP A 325 -9.31 -13.05 5.06
C ASP A 325 -10.25 -13.97 5.84
N HIS A 326 -10.27 -13.86 7.17
CA HIS A 326 -11.18 -14.61 8.00
C HIS A 326 -11.48 -13.95 9.34
N LEU A 327 -12.57 -14.40 9.97
CA LEU A 327 -12.73 -14.27 11.40
C LEU A 327 -12.84 -15.62 12.08
N TYR A 328 -12.44 -15.68 13.35
CA TYR A 328 -12.80 -16.78 14.23
C TYR A 328 -13.64 -16.30 15.41
N VAL A 329 -14.44 -17.22 15.95
CA VAL A 329 -15.11 -17.08 17.24
C VAL A 329 -15.06 -18.40 18.00
N VAL A 330 -14.72 -18.34 19.28
CA VAL A 330 -14.79 -19.50 20.18
C VAL A 330 -16.15 -19.57 20.83
N LEU A 331 -16.86 -20.66 20.57
CA LEU A 331 -18.24 -20.90 20.98
C LEU A 331 -18.31 -21.81 22.21
N ASP A 332 -19.44 -21.76 22.90
CA ASP A 332 -19.75 -22.77 23.92
C ASP A 332 -19.96 -24.17 23.29
N ALA A 333 -19.90 -25.20 24.14
CA ALA A 333 -19.97 -26.59 23.70
C ALA A 333 -21.28 -26.94 22.98
N GLU A 334 -22.41 -26.39 23.43
CA GLU A 334 -23.74 -26.68 22.89
C GLU A 334 -23.89 -26.07 21.49
N THR A 335 -23.57 -24.78 21.37
CA THR A 335 -23.62 -24.03 20.12
C THR A 335 -22.68 -24.64 19.08
N HIS A 336 -21.44 -24.95 19.46
CA HIS A 336 -20.49 -25.60 18.56
C HIS A 336 -20.96 -26.99 18.08
N ALA A 337 -21.50 -27.82 18.99
CA ALA A 337 -22.03 -29.13 18.64
C ALA A 337 -23.26 -29.04 17.70
N ALA A 338 -24.14 -28.06 17.94
CA ALA A 338 -25.31 -27.80 17.09
C ALA A 338 -24.88 -27.40 15.67
N LEU A 339 -23.89 -26.50 15.54
CA LEU A 339 -23.35 -26.09 14.23
C LEU A 339 -22.68 -27.28 13.51
N ARG A 340 -21.86 -28.06 14.22
CA ARG A 340 -21.14 -29.22 13.68
C ARG A 340 -22.03 -30.35 13.18
N THR A 341 -23.29 -30.41 13.62
CA THR A 341 -24.26 -31.43 13.22
C THR A 341 -25.40 -30.86 12.36
N SER A 342 -25.37 -29.55 12.06
CA SER A 342 -26.40 -28.89 11.28
C SER A 342 -26.32 -29.29 9.80
N ARG A 343 -27.29 -30.10 9.36
CA ARG A 343 -27.40 -30.50 7.95
C ARG A 343 -27.49 -29.29 7.02
N PHE A 344 -28.28 -28.28 7.38
CA PHE A 344 -28.41 -27.06 6.59
C PHE A 344 -27.06 -26.35 6.45
N LEU A 345 -26.30 -26.20 7.55
CA LEU A 345 -24.99 -25.54 7.50
C LEU A 345 -24.02 -26.28 6.55
N LEU A 346 -23.93 -27.60 6.70
CA LEU A 346 -22.91 -28.44 6.05
C LEU A 346 -23.25 -28.81 4.60
N GLU A 347 -24.53 -28.96 4.28
CA GLU A 347 -24.98 -29.47 2.98
C GLU A 347 -25.55 -28.38 2.06
N GLU A 348 -26.09 -27.29 2.62
CA GLU A 348 -26.82 -26.27 1.85
C GLU A 348 -26.18 -24.88 1.95
N PHE A 349 -25.84 -24.43 3.16
CA PHE A 349 -25.41 -23.06 3.41
C PHE A 349 -24.00 -22.81 2.89
N ALA A 350 -23.00 -23.60 3.31
CA ALA A 350 -21.60 -23.33 3.00
C ALA A 350 -20.83 -24.62 2.69
N ALA A 351 -19.64 -24.47 2.09
CA ALA A 351 -18.65 -25.52 2.13
C ALA A 351 -17.94 -25.47 3.48
N VAL A 352 -17.94 -26.59 4.21
CA VAL A 352 -17.33 -26.67 5.54
C VAL A 352 -16.31 -27.79 5.58
N ASP A 353 -15.10 -27.48 6.05
CA ASP A 353 -13.99 -28.43 6.18
C ASP A 353 -13.29 -28.34 7.54
N ALA A 354 -12.37 -29.28 7.79
CA ALA A 354 -11.55 -29.35 9.01
C ALA A 354 -10.20 -28.62 8.89
N GLY A 355 -10.01 -27.76 7.88
CA GLY A 355 -8.83 -26.93 7.73
C GLY A 355 -7.64 -27.61 7.07
N LEU A 356 -6.50 -26.92 7.13
CA LEU A 356 -5.21 -27.44 6.68
C LEU A 356 -4.79 -28.68 7.50
N PRO A 357 -3.96 -29.57 6.95
CA PRO A 357 -3.41 -29.53 5.59
C PRO A 357 -4.36 -30.09 4.50
N HIS A 358 -5.36 -30.88 4.87
CA HIS A 358 -6.05 -31.76 3.91
C HIS A 358 -7.49 -31.36 3.57
N PHE A 359 -8.06 -30.35 4.23
CA PHE A 359 -9.44 -29.88 3.98
C PHE A 359 -10.47 -31.02 4.07
N ARG A 360 -10.26 -31.93 5.03
CA ARG A 360 -11.13 -33.10 5.18
C ARG A 360 -12.55 -32.65 5.56
N PRO A 361 -13.57 -33.42 5.17
CA PRO A 361 -14.91 -33.22 5.72
C PRO A 361 -14.90 -33.20 7.25
N VAL A 362 -15.78 -32.40 7.83
CA VAL A 362 -15.93 -32.26 9.28
C VAL A 362 -16.33 -33.61 9.89
N GLY A 363 -15.56 -34.05 10.90
CA GLY A 363 -15.80 -35.28 11.63
C GLY A 363 -16.49 -35.09 12.99
N PRO A 364 -16.80 -36.20 13.69
CA PRO A 364 -17.44 -36.18 15.01
C PRO A 364 -16.55 -35.60 16.13
N ASP A 365 -15.25 -35.43 15.89
CA ASP A 365 -14.29 -34.89 16.86
C ASP A 365 -13.68 -33.56 16.38
N ALA A 366 -14.23 -32.96 15.31
CA ALA A 366 -13.75 -31.66 14.84
C ALA A 366 -13.98 -30.60 15.93
N ASP A 367 -12.91 -29.91 16.29
CA ASP A 367 -12.86 -28.84 17.28
C ASP A 367 -12.93 -27.45 16.64
N VAL A 368 -12.72 -27.35 15.31
CA VAL A 368 -12.88 -26.15 14.50
C VAL A 368 -13.64 -26.48 13.23
N LEU A 369 -14.62 -25.64 12.87
CA LEU A 369 -15.33 -25.70 11.60
C LEU A 369 -14.90 -24.54 10.72
N TYR A 370 -14.34 -24.82 9.54
CA TYR A 370 -13.94 -23.80 8.57
C TYR A 370 -15.04 -23.61 7.53
N VAL A 371 -15.83 -22.56 7.68
CA VAL A 371 -16.97 -22.21 6.82
C VAL A 371 -16.48 -21.32 5.67
N ARG A 372 -16.36 -21.88 4.47
CA ARG A 372 -15.65 -21.26 3.33
C ARG A 372 -16.55 -20.41 2.45
N GLY A 373 -16.16 -19.16 2.26
CA GLY A 373 -16.58 -18.31 1.13
C GLY A 373 -15.52 -18.27 0.03
N ALA A 374 -15.75 -17.45 -0.98
CA ALA A 374 -14.90 -17.32 -2.16
C ALA A 374 -13.62 -16.51 -1.89
N GLU A 375 -13.68 -15.55 -0.99
CA GLU A 375 -12.60 -14.63 -0.62
C GLU A 375 -12.49 -14.45 0.90
N THR A 376 -13.47 -14.91 1.66
CA THR A 376 -13.46 -14.85 3.13
C THR A 376 -13.89 -16.19 3.71
N TYR A 377 -13.54 -16.47 4.96
CA TYR A 377 -14.08 -17.63 5.67
C TYR A 377 -14.28 -17.37 7.17
N LEU A 378 -15.09 -18.20 7.81
CA LEU A 378 -15.40 -18.13 9.24
C LEU A 378 -14.90 -19.41 9.93
N GLU A 379 -14.15 -19.25 11.01
CA GLU A 379 -13.73 -20.34 11.89
C GLU A 379 -14.63 -20.38 13.12
N LEU A 380 -15.39 -21.46 13.27
CA LEU A 380 -16.23 -21.71 14.44
C LEU A 380 -15.48 -22.68 15.34
N MET A 381 -14.89 -22.17 16.42
CA MET A 381 -14.05 -22.96 17.33
C MET A 381 -14.86 -23.46 18.52
N GLY A 382 -14.63 -24.70 18.93
CA GLY A 382 -15.17 -25.26 20.16
C GLY A 382 -14.36 -24.85 21.40
N PRO A 383 -14.87 -25.12 22.62
CA PRO A 383 -14.22 -24.72 23.87
C PRO A 383 -12.91 -25.45 24.19
N GLN A 384 -12.62 -26.52 23.45
CA GLN A 384 -11.40 -27.35 23.59
C GLN A 384 -10.58 -27.31 22.30
N ASN A 385 -10.66 -26.20 21.55
CA ASN A 385 -9.92 -26.01 20.32
C ASN A 385 -8.41 -26.19 20.54
N HIS A 386 -7.74 -26.72 19.53
CA HIS A 386 -6.30 -26.98 19.56
C HIS A 386 -5.43 -25.71 19.64
N PHE A 387 -5.99 -24.52 19.43
CA PHE A 387 -5.31 -23.25 19.65
C PHE A 387 -5.28 -22.83 21.13
N GLY A 388 -6.14 -23.44 21.97
CA GLY A 388 -6.25 -23.11 23.40
C GLY A 388 -6.95 -21.77 23.67
N GLU A 389 -7.66 -21.21 22.68
CA GLU A 389 -8.37 -19.94 22.83
C GLU A 389 -9.63 -20.08 23.70
N PRO A 390 -9.90 -19.14 24.61
CA PRO A 390 -11.03 -19.24 25.54
C PRO A 390 -12.37 -18.93 24.86
N VAL A 391 -13.47 -19.47 25.40
CA VAL A 391 -14.84 -19.19 24.93
C VAL A 391 -15.12 -17.69 24.93
N GLY A 392 -15.67 -17.19 23.84
CA GLY A 392 -15.96 -15.76 23.63
C GLY A 392 -14.83 -15.00 22.94
N GLN A 393 -13.61 -15.57 22.86
CA GLN A 393 -12.52 -14.95 22.11
C GLN A 393 -12.87 -14.87 20.63
N ILE A 394 -12.57 -13.72 20.04
CA ILE A 394 -12.71 -13.46 18.61
C ILE A 394 -11.38 -13.04 18.01
N GLY A 395 -11.20 -13.34 16.73
CA GLY A 395 -10.03 -12.93 15.96
C GLY A 395 -10.40 -12.47 14.57
N LEU A 396 -9.77 -11.39 14.10
CA LEU A 396 -9.87 -10.92 12.73
C LEU A 396 -8.51 -11.06 12.04
N GLY A 397 -8.45 -11.96 11.06
CA GLY A 397 -7.29 -12.17 10.21
C GLY A 397 -7.48 -11.45 8.88
N PHE A 398 -6.52 -10.60 8.54
CA PHE A 398 -6.51 -9.85 7.28
C PHE A 398 -5.43 -10.38 6.33
N GLY A 399 -5.65 -10.28 5.03
CA GLY A 399 -4.71 -10.70 4.00
C GLY A 399 -4.00 -9.53 3.37
N VAL A 400 -2.68 -9.61 3.19
CA VAL A 400 -1.89 -8.66 2.41
C VAL A 400 -1.63 -9.28 1.04
N GLU A 401 -2.24 -8.70 0.00
CA GLU A 401 -2.23 -9.30 -1.34
C GLU A 401 -1.18 -8.69 -2.29
N VAL A 402 -0.48 -7.64 -1.84
CA VAL A 402 0.66 -7.08 -2.57
C VAL A 402 1.94 -7.76 -2.08
N PRO A 403 2.69 -8.45 -2.96
CA PRO A 403 3.86 -9.23 -2.55
C PRO A 403 4.96 -8.36 -1.94
N GLY A 404 5.54 -8.82 -0.84
CA GLY A 404 6.60 -8.16 -0.08
C GLY A 404 6.14 -6.93 0.71
N SER A 405 4.83 -6.71 0.85
CA SER A 405 4.30 -5.48 1.45
C SER A 405 3.86 -5.62 2.90
N LEU A 406 3.92 -6.82 3.49
CA LEU A 406 3.68 -7.02 4.93
C LEU A 406 4.52 -6.10 5.85
N PRO A 407 5.80 -5.76 5.55
CA PRO A 407 6.56 -4.79 6.33
C PRO A 407 5.92 -3.39 6.40
N ARG A 408 5.15 -2.99 5.38
CA ARG A 408 4.43 -1.70 5.36
C ARG A 408 3.31 -1.69 6.40
N VAL A 409 2.58 -2.81 6.50
CA VAL A 409 1.55 -3.02 7.53
C VAL A 409 2.17 -3.06 8.92
N PHE A 410 3.31 -3.77 9.08
CA PHE A 410 4.07 -3.77 10.34
C PHE A 410 4.45 -2.34 10.77
N ALA A 411 4.95 -1.53 9.85
CA ALA A 411 5.35 -0.16 10.12
C ALA A 411 4.17 0.72 10.53
N SER A 412 3.04 0.59 9.84
CA SER A 412 1.81 1.34 10.13
C SER A 412 1.23 1.01 11.50
N LEU A 413 1.17 -0.28 11.86
CA LEU A 413 0.78 -0.71 13.21
C LEU A 413 1.70 -0.11 14.29
N ARG A 414 3.02 -0.08 14.04
CA ARG A 414 3.98 0.54 14.95
C ARG A 414 3.77 2.05 15.08
N ALA A 415 3.50 2.74 13.97
CA ALA A 415 3.24 4.18 13.94
C ALA A 415 1.95 4.55 14.70
N ALA A 416 0.96 3.65 14.70
CA ALA A 416 -0.25 3.74 15.52
C ALA A 416 -0.02 3.44 17.02
N GLY A 417 1.24 3.31 17.46
CA GLY A 417 1.60 3.07 18.86
C GLY A 417 1.46 1.61 19.32
N LEU A 418 1.12 0.69 18.42
CA LEU A 418 1.04 -0.73 18.73
C LEU A 418 2.44 -1.35 18.79
N ARG A 419 2.54 -2.52 19.44
CA ARG A 419 3.78 -3.32 19.48
C ARG A 419 3.62 -4.55 18.60
N PRO A 420 3.84 -4.44 17.28
CA PRO A 420 3.66 -5.57 16.38
C PRO A 420 4.75 -6.63 16.54
N PHE A 421 4.41 -7.88 16.24
CA PHE A 421 5.37 -8.96 15.98
C PHE A 421 5.51 -9.21 14.48
N PHE A 422 6.52 -10.00 14.12
CA PHE A 422 6.68 -10.54 12.78
C PHE A 422 7.01 -12.03 12.91
N SER A 423 6.25 -12.90 12.24
CA SER A 423 6.49 -14.34 12.21
C SER A 423 6.49 -14.87 10.78
N SER A 424 7.16 -16.00 10.57
CA SER A 424 7.05 -16.82 9.37
C SER A 424 6.52 -18.18 9.78
N ASP A 425 5.33 -18.49 9.31
CA ASP A 425 4.56 -19.65 9.71
C ASP A 425 4.76 -20.78 8.68
N TYR A 426 4.85 -22.01 9.17
CA TYR A 426 5.05 -23.21 8.37
C TYR A 426 3.94 -24.21 8.63
N VAL A 427 3.58 -25.00 7.63
CA VAL A 427 2.59 -26.08 7.76
C VAL A 427 3.25 -27.41 7.46
N ASP A 428 2.96 -28.41 8.29
CA ASP A 428 3.40 -29.78 8.08
C ASP A 428 2.30 -30.57 7.34
N PHE A 429 2.64 -31.08 6.15
CA PHE A 429 1.78 -31.95 5.33
C PHE A 429 2.19 -33.44 5.42
N ALA A 430 2.82 -33.84 6.53
CA ALA A 430 3.40 -35.17 6.78
C ALA A 430 4.64 -35.49 5.92
N GLY A 431 5.37 -34.44 5.49
CA GLY A 431 6.63 -34.54 4.76
C GLY A 431 7.86 -34.32 5.66
N PRO A 432 9.09 -34.61 5.19
CA PRO A 432 10.31 -34.41 5.99
C PRO A 432 10.66 -32.93 6.23
N VAL A 433 10.05 -32.00 5.48
CA VAL A 433 10.36 -30.57 5.53
C VAL A 433 9.06 -29.76 5.67
N PRO A 434 8.93 -28.91 6.70
CA PRO A 434 7.81 -27.98 6.84
C PRO A 434 7.73 -27.02 5.66
N ILE A 435 6.51 -26.69 5.24
CA ILE A 435 6.25 -25.89 4.05
C ILE A 435 6.03 -24.44 4.46
N PRO A 436 6.74 -23.47 3.87
CA PRO A 436 6.45 -22.06 4.10
C PRO A 436 4.99 -21.76 3.75
N TRP A 437 4.23 -21.28 4.74
CA TRP A 437 2.81 -21.01 4.57
C TRP A 437 2.57 -19.52 4.37
N LYS A 438 2.93 -18.71 5.35
CA LYS A 438 2.66 -17.27 5.35
C LYS A 438 3.61 -16.54 6.27
N GLN A 439 3.72 -15.23 6.07
CA GLN A 439 4.27 -14.32 7.07
C GLN A 439 3.12 -13.60 7.76
N THR A 440 3.28 -13.28 9.04
CA THR A 440 2.21 -12.67 9.85
C THR A 440 2.76 -11.52 10.67
N THR A 441 1.99 -10.43 10.75
CA THR A 441 2.21 -9.31 11.68
C THR A 441 0.91 -8.93 12.38
N GLY A 442 1.02 -8.43 13.60
CA GLY A 442 -0.11 -7.99 14.40
C GLY A 442 0.38 -7.60 15.79
N PRO A 443 -0.47 -6.98 16.63
CA PRO A 443 -0.13 -6.70 18.03
C PRO A 443 0.29 -7.98 18.77
N ARG A 444 1.30 -7.88 19.65
CA ARG A 444 1.80 -9.03 20.44
C ARG A 444 0.81 -9.61 21.45
N ALA A 445 -0.17 -8.81 21.83
CA ALA A 445 -1.29 -9.20 22.68
C ALA A 445 -2.58 -8.99 21.88
N PRO A 446 -3.73 -9.55 22.31
CA PRO A 446 -5.02 -9.14 21.78
C PRO A 446 -5.11 -7.60 21.69
N LEU A 447 -5.70 -7.09 20.61
CA LEU A 447 -5.81 -5.65 20.36
C LEU A 447 -6.53 -4.97 21.52
N VAL A 448 -7.58 -5.62 22.01
CA VAL A 448 -8.30 -5.32 23.25
C VAL A 448 -8.78 -6.64 23.86
N ASP A 449 -9.30 -6.60 25.08
CA ASP A 449 -9.87 -7.79 25.73
C ASP A 449 -10.98 -8.41 24.87
N GLY A 450 -10.86 -9.72 24.60
CA GLY A 450 -11.74 -10.49 23.73
C GLY A 450 -11.45 -10.42 22.23
N LEU A 451 -10.60 -9.52 21.72
CA LEU A 451 -10.36 -9.34 20.27
C LEU A 451 -8.89 -9.38 19.88
N ALA A 452 -8.53 -10.38 19.06
CA ALA A 452 -7.25 -10.47 18.37
C ALA A 452 -7.35 -9.94 16.93
N VAL A 453 -6.28 -9.30 16.44
CA VAL A 453 -6.18 -8.78 15.06
C VAL A 453 -4.80 -9.07 14.51
N TRP A 454 -4.70 -9.53 13.26
CA TRP A 454 -3.41 -9.70 12.57
C TRP A 454 -3.59 -9.59 11.05
N ALA A 455 -2.51 -9.29 10.35
CA ALA A 455 -2.41 -9.32 8.91
C ALA A 455 -1.38 -10.37 8.47
N SER A 456 -1.66 -11.09 7.39
CA SER A 456 -0.79 -12.13 6.85
C SER A 456 -0.58 -12.00 5.35
N GLU A 457 0.63 -12.32 4.89
CA GLU A 457 0.98 -12.44 3.48
C GLU A 457 1.33 -13.91 3.18
N TYR A 458 0.68 -14.51 2.18
CA TYR A 458 0.96 -15.89 1.80
C TYR A 458 2.35 -16.02 1.17
N ALA A 459 3.05 -17.12 1.48
CA ALA A 459 4.33 -17.41 0.86
C ALA A 459 4.15 -17.70 -0.65
N PRO A 460 5.00 -17.16 -1.55
CA PRO A 460 4.85 -17.36 -3.01
C PRO A 460 4.84 -18.83 -3.47
N GLY A 461 5.42 -19.75 -2.70
CA GLY A 461 5.42 -21.18 -3.02
C GLY A 461 4.17 -21.94 -2.57
N PHE A 462 3.31 -21.34 -1.75
CA PHE A 462 2.30 -22.07 -0.99
C PHE A 462 1.20 -22.68 -1.87
N ALA A 463 0.74 -21.98 -2.91
CA ALA A 463 -0.31 -22.50 -3.78
C ALA A 463 0.14 -23.72 -4.59
N HIS A 464 1.39 -23.74 -5.07
CA HIS A 464 1.95 -24.90 -5.77
C HIS A 464 2.07 -26.12 -4.86
N TRP A 465 2.27 -25.89 -3.56
CA TRP A 465 2.22 -26.97 -2.57
C TRP A 465 0.81 -27.53 -2.37
N LEU A 466 -0.20 -26.67 -2.38
CA LEU A 466 -1.60 -27.08 -2.22
C LEU A 466 -2.15 -27.80 -3.45
N ASP A 467 -1.75 -27.38 -4.64
CA ASP A 467 -2.08 -28.04 -5.90
C ASP A 467 -0.84 -28.04 -6.82
N PRO A 468 -0.14 -29.17 -6.97
CA PRO A 468 1.04 -29.28 -7.85
C PRO A 468 0.78 -28.93 -9.31
N ARG A 469 -0.50 -28.86 -9.73
CA ARG A 469 -0.90 -28.44 -11.08
C ARG A 469 -0.99 -26.92 -11.22
N SER A 470 -0.93 -26.16 -10.13
CA SER A 470 -0.85 -24.70 -10.23
C SER A 470 0.44 -24.32 -10.93
N ALA A 471 0.40 -23.18 -11.64
CA ALA A 471 1.64 -22.53 -12.09
C ALA A 471 2.62 -22.43 -10.91
N GLY A 472 3.93 -22.45 -11.20
CA GLY A 472 5.00 -22.48 -10.21
C GLY A 472 4.95 -21.33 -9.18
N PRO A 473 5.98 -21.20 -8.31
CA PRO A 473 5.94 -20.26 -7.19
C PRO A 473 5.63 -18.83 -7.67
N ARG A 474 4.47 -18.33 -7.26
CA ARG A 474 3.95 -16.98 -7.57
C ARG A 474 3.28 -16.41 -6.33
N ALA A 475 3.22 -15.09 -6.25
CA ALA A 475 2.33 -14.42 -5.33
C ALA A 475 0.88 -14.95 -5.46
N ILE A 476 0.23 -15.18 -4.34
CA ILE A 476 -1.15 -15.67 -4.30
C ILE A 476 -2.03 -14.73 -3.48
N ALA A 477 -3.19 -14.43 -4.03
CA ALA A 477 -4.27 -13.76 -3.32
C ALA A 477 -5.03 -14.78 -2.46
N ARG A 478 -5.80 -14.33 -1.47
CA ARG A 478 -6.63 -15.25 -0.66
C ARG A 478 -7.65 -16.01 -1.50
N SER A 479 -8.16 -15.37 -2.56
CA SER A 479 -9.15 -15.96 -3.47
C SER A 479 -8.59 -17.11 -4.31
N ASP A 480 -7.29 -17.12 -4.62
CA ASP A 480 -6.62 -18.25 -5.29
C ASP A 480 -6.74 -19.54 -4.46
N PHE A 481 -6.73 -19.38 -3.13
CA PHE A 481 -6.85 -20.45 -2.16
C PHE A 481 -8.31 -20.79 -1.83
N LEU A 482 -9.16 -19.78 -1.64
CA LEU A 482 -10.52 -19.96 -1.11
C LEU A 482 -11.56 -20.32 -2.18
N ARG A 483 -11.51 -19.72 -3.38
CA ARG A 483 -12.52 -19.97 -4.42
C ARG A 483 -12.72 -21.44 -4.77
N PRO A 484 -11.67 -22.27 -4.97
CA PRO A 484 -11.84 -23.69 -5.25
C PRO A 484 -12.53 -24.46 -4.12
N ARG A 485 -12.48 -23.95 -2.89
CA ARG A 485 -13.01 -24.59 -1.67
C ARG A 485 -14.41 -24.11 -1.30
N SER A 486 -14.81 -22.91 -1.73
CA SER A 486 -16.14 -22.33 -1.46
C SER A 486 -17.32 -23.17 -1.98
N ARG A 487 -17.09 -23.96 -3.05
CA ARG A 487 -18.10 -24.75 -3.80
C ARG A 487 -19.30 -23.91 -4.26
N GLY A 488 -19.30 -23.52 -5.54
CA GLY A 488 -20.29 -22.58 -6.11
C GLY A 488 -21.76 -23.01 -6.08
N ASP A 489 -22.09 -24.23 -5.65
CA ASP A 489 -23.47 -24.70 -5.42
C ASP A 489 -24.03 -24.30 -4.03
N ARG A 490 -23.19 -23.80 -3.12
CA ARG A 490 -23.54 -23.39 -1.77
C ARG A 490 -24.12 -21.97 -1.72
N LEU A 491 -24.88 -21.66 -0.67
CA LEU A 491 -25.51 -20.35 -0.49
C LEU A 491 -24.51 -19.25 -0.13
N LEU A 492 -23.52 -19.53 0.71
CA LEU A 492 -22.53 -18.57 1.18
C LEU A 492 -21.63 -18.14 0.01
N ALA A 493 -21.62 -16.83 -0.28
CA ALA A 493 -20.60 -16.24 -1.13
C ALA A 493 -19.41 -15.79 -0.27
N ASP A 494 -19.62 -14.80 0.61
CA ASP A 494 -18.58 -14.18 1.45
C ASP A 494 -19.18 -13.44 2.64
N ILE A 495 -18.33 -13.14 3.63
CA ILE A 495 -18.60 -12.17 4.69
C ILE A 495 -18.54 -10.76 4.10
N ILE A 496 -19.57 -9.95 4.37
CA ILE A 496 -19.65 -8.54 3.96
C ILE A 496 -19.86 -7.60 5.14
N GLY A 497 -20.07 -8.13 6.36
CA GLY A 497 -20.20 -7.30 7.53
C GLY A 497 -19.88 -8.03 8.82
N VAL A 498 -19.30 -7.31 9.78
CA VAL A 498 -19.02 -7.77 11.15
C VAL A 498 -19.52 -6.70 12.11
N ARG A 499 -20.30 -7.09 13.10
CA ARG A 499 -20.75 -6.20 14.18
C ARG A 499 -20.18 -6.68 15.50
N LEU A 500 -19.45 -5.80 16.16
CA LEU A 500 -18.80 -6.06 17.45
C LEU A 500 -19.48 -5.26 18.55
N GLY A 501 -19.70 -5.90 19.70
CA GLY A 501 -20.06 -5.25 20.94
C GLY A 501 -18.77 -4.84 21.64
N VAL A 502 -18.59 -3.54 21.87
CA VAL A 502 -17.31 -2.96 22.25
C VAL A 502 -17.47 -2.05 23.46
N ASP A 503 -16.61 -2.27 24.46
CA ASP A 503 -16.50 -1.34 25.59
C ASP A 503 -16.12 0.06 25.10
N PRO A 504 -16.79 1.14 25.57
CA PRO A 504 -16.46 2.49 25.15
C PRO A 504 -14.98 2.86 25.31
N ALA A 505 -14.28 2.30 26.30
CA ALA A 505 -12.84 2.52 26.51
C ALA A 505 -11.96 1.77 25.49
N ALA A 506 -12.46 0.67 24.90
CA ALA A 506 -11.76 -0.13 23.90
C ALA A 506 -11.96 0.41 22.46
N ARG A 507 -13.04 1.16 22.21
CA ARG A 507 -13.44 1.62 20.86
C ARG A 507 -12.29 2.32 20.12
N GLN A 508 -11.64 3.30 20.74
CA GLN A 508 -10.59 4.07 20.07
C GLN A 508 -9.43 3.18 19.64
N THR A 509 -8.99 2.24 20.49
CA THR A 509 -7.93 1.29 20.18
C THR A 509 -8.29 0.40 18.98
N ILE A 510 -9.55 -0.05 18.89
CA ILE A 510 -10.02 -0.84 17.73
C ILE A 510 -10.02 0.02 16.47
N THR A 511 -10.58 1.24 16.54
CA THR A 511 -10.59 2.18 15.43
C THR A 511 -9.17 2.46 14.92
N ASP A 512 -8.24 2.83 15.80
CA ASP A 512 -6.85 3.13 15.44
C ASP A 512 -6.14 1.90 14.85
N GLY A 513 -6.41 0.71 15.40
CA GLY A 513 -5.88 -0.55 14.87
C GLY A 513 -6.36 -0.85 13.44
N LEU A 514 -7.64 -0.64 13.15
CA LEU A 514 -8.19 -0.84 11.81
C LEU A 514 -7.76 0.25 10.82
N LEU A 515 -7.66 1.52 11.26
CA LEU A 515 -7.07 2.60 10.45
C LEU A 515 -5.61 2.29 10.08
N ALA A 516 -4.85 1.68 10.99
CA ALA A 516 -3.47 1.24 10.72
C ALA A 516 -3.38 0.08 9.71
N LEU A 517 -4.50 -0.62 9.45
CA LEU A 517 -4.64 -1.61 8.38
C LEU A 517 -5.20 -1.00 7.09
N GLY A 518 -5.48 0.30 7.04
CA GLY A 518 -5.98 1.00 5.86
C GLY A 518 -7.50 1.05 5.73
N TYR A 519 -8.25 0.72 6.79
CA TYR A 519 -9.70 0.89 6.80
C TYR A 519 -10.05 2.38 6.91
N GLU A 520 -11.20 2.75 6.36
CA GLU A 520 -11.73 4.12 6.44
C GLU A 520 -12.80 4.22 7.54
N ALA A 521 -12.70 5.25 8.38
CA ALA A 521 -13.66 5.51 9.44
C ALA A 521 -14.82 6.40 8.95
N GLN A 522 -16.04 5.99 9.27
CA GLN A 522 -17.28 6.73 9.04
C GLN A 522 -18.03 6.94 10.37
N GLY A 523 -18.90 7.95 10.41
CA GLY A 523 -19.73 8.23 11.60
C GLY A 523 -18.93 8.50 12.88
N GLY A 524 -17.72 9.08 12.77
CA GLY A 524 -16.84 9.29 13.92
C GLY A 524 -16.15 7.99 14.41
N GLY A 525 -15.93 7.02 13.52
CA GLY A 525 -15.25 5.76 13.84
C GLY A 525 -16.15 4.65 14.34
N GLU A 526 -17.47 4.76 14.16
CA GLU A 526 -18.44 3.71 14.48
C GLU A 526 -18.48 2.61 13.44
N VAL A 527 -18.17 2.97 12.20
CA VAL A 527 -18.21 2.08 11.05
C VAL A 527 -16.88 2.21 10.34
N LEU A 528 -16.20 1.09 10.17
CA LEU A 528 -14.94 0.98 9.43
C LEU A 528 -15.19 0.20 8.14
N THR A 529 -14.73 0.72 7.01
CA THR A 529 -14.99 0.11 5.69
C THR A 529 -13.71 -0.11 4.90
N GLU A 530 -13.67 -1.23 4.19
CA GLU A 530 -12.64 -1.58 3.19
C GLU A 530 -13.28 -2.49 2.14
N ALA A 531 -13.08 -2.20 0.85
CA ALA A 531 -13.53 -3.01 -0.30
C ALA A 531 -14.90 -3.73 -0.18
N GLY A 532 -15.92 -3.07 0.38
CA GLY A 532 -17.29 -3.61 0.50
C GLY A 532 -17.55 -4.45 1.76
N LEU A 533 -16.57 -4.56 2.66
CA LEU A 533 -16.74 -5.03 4.04
C LEU A 533 -17.08 -3.87 4.96
N GLU A 534 -18.02 -4.09 5.87
CA GLU A 534 -18.37 -3.17 6.95
C GLU A 534 -18.05 -3.77 8.33
N ILE A 535 -17.22 -3.11 9.13
CA ILE A 535 -17.01 -3.45 10.55
C ILE A 535 -17.66 -2.37 11.40
N SER A 536 -18.73 -2.72 12.11
CA SER A 536 -19.47 -1.79 12.99
C SER A 536 -19.17 -2.05 14.46
N LEU A 537 -18.88 -0.98 15.19
CA LEU A 537 -18.55 -0.99 16.62
C LEU A 537 -19.75 -0.46 17.42
N GLN A 538 -20.49 -1.38 18.06
CA GLN A 538 -21.65 -1.06 18.88
C GLN A 538 -21.23 -0.93 20.35
N PRO A 539 -21.55 0.18 21.05
CA PRO A 539 -21.27 0.31 22.47
C PRO A 539 -21.94 -0.80 23.29
N GLU A 540 -21.16 -1.50 24.11
CA GLU A 540 -21.64 -2.51 25.05
C GLU A 540 -20.73 -2.57 26.28
N ASN A 541 -21.25 -2.97 27.45
CA ASN A 541 -20.43 -3.12 28.65
C ASN A 541 -19.78 -4.50 28.70
N GLY A 542 -18.47 -4.55 28.97
CA GLY A 542 -17.73 -5.80 29.16
C GLY A 542 -16.74 -6.11 28.03
N PRO A 543 -16.17 -7.33 28.00
CA PRO A 543 -15.21 -7.74 26.98
C PRO A 543 -15.77 -7.61 25.56
N THR A 544 -14.90 -7.34 24.60
CA THR A 544 -15.31 -7.24 23.19
C THR A 544 -15.87 -8.58 22.73
N ARG A 545 -17.03 -8.56 22.07
CA ARG A 545 -17.67 -9.78 21.56
C ARG A 545 -18.25 -9.61 20.17
N LEU A 546 -18.37 -10.71 19.45
CA LEU A 546 -19.06 -10.76 18.16
C LEU A 546 -20.57 -10.76 18.36
N LEU A 547 -21.27 -9.80 17.75
CA LEU A 547 -22.74 -9.70 17.77
C LEU A 547 -23.35 -10.31 16.53
N THR A 548 -22.79 -10.00 15.35
CA THR A 548 -23.35 -10.42 14.07
C THR A 548 -22.26 -10.57 13.02
N VAL A 549 -22.37 -11.62 12.21
CA VAL A 549 -21.67 -11.74 10.92
C VAL A 549 -22.70 -11.66 9.82
N THR A 550 -22.50 -10.77 8.86
CA THR A 550 -23.36 -10.60 7.69
C THR A 550 -22.68 -11.21 6.48
N PHE A 551 -23.41 -12.04 5.75
CA PHE A 551 -22.94 -12.74 4.56
C PHE A 551 -23.71 -12.26 3.33
N ARG A 552 -22.99 -12.17 2.22
CA ARG A 552 -23.57 -12.14 0.87
C ARG A 552 -23.85 -13.57 0.44
N LEU A 553 -25.00 -13.79 -0.19
CA LEU A 553 -25.40 -15.08 -0.73
C LEU A 553 -25.20 -15.13 -2.24
N THR A 554 -24.90 -16.32 -2.77
CA THR A 554 -24.78 -16.59 -4.21
C THR A 554 -26.13 -16.51 -4.93
N ARG A 555 -27.22 -16.68 -4.19
CA ARG A 555 -28.61 -16.59 -4.66
C ARG A 555 -29.53 -16.22 -3.51
N ALA A 556 -30.71 -15.69 -3.84
CA ALA A 556 -31.71 -15.36 -2.84
C ALA A 556 -32.16 -16.61 -2.07
N ALA A 557 -32.27 -16.50 -0.74
CA ALA A 557 -32.72 -17.57 0.15
C ALA A 557 -33.56 -17.03 1.32
N SER A 558 -34.30 -17.94 1.95
CA SER A 558 -34.99 -17.70 3.21
C SER A 558 -34.69 -18.86 4.14
N CYS A 559 -34.22 -18.55 5.34
CA CYS A 559 -33.87 -19.52 6.36
C CYS A 559 -33.98 -18.87 7.74
N ASP A 560 -34.27 -19.67 8.75
CA ASP A 560 -34.35 -19.25 10.15
C ASP A 560 -33.95 -20.45 11.02
N LEU A 561 -32.70 -20.44 11.51
CA LEU A 561 -32.11 -21.56 12.25
C LEU A 561 -31.51 -21.09 13.57
N VAL A 562 -31.95 -21.70 14.67
CA VAL A 562 -31.37 -21.52 15.99
C VAL A 562 -30.51 -22.74 16.32
N LEU A 563 -29.22 -22.52 16.59
CA LEU A 563 -28.20 -23.53 16.83
C LEU A 563 -27.47 -23.17 18.13
N GLY A 564 -28.04 -23.53 19.28
CA GLY A 564 -27.58 -23.03 20.58
C GLY A 564 -27.85 -21.53 20.73
N VAL A 565 -26.83 -20.73 21.07
CA VAL A 565 -26.95 -19.26 21.13
C VAL A 565 -26.76 -18.58 19.77
N ALA A 566 -26.47 -19.34 18.72
CA ALA A 566 -26.30 -18.85 17.37
C ALA A 566 -27.62 -18.86 16.60
N HIS A 567 -27.97 -17.74 15.97
CA HIS A 567 -29.18 -17.58 15.15
C HIS A 567 -28.80 -17.18 13.73
N LEU A 568 -28.99 -18.09 12.77
CA LEU A 568 -28.73 -17.85 11.35
C LEU A 568 -30.05 -17.54 10.63
N GLN A 569 -30.13 -16.35 10.03
CA GLN A 569 -31.30 -15.90 9.29
C GLN A 569 -30.91 -15.50 7.86
N CYS A 570 -31.61 -16.02 6.85
CA CYS A 570 -31.42 -15.65 5.44
C CYS A 570 -32.57 -14.76 5.00
N MET A 571 -32.26 -13.63 4.36
CA MET A 571 -33.23 -12.65 3.88
C MET A 571 -32.80 -12.15 2.50
N GLY A 572 -33.39 -12.73 1.45
CA GLY A 572 -33.05 -12.36 0.08
C GLY A 572 -31.62 -12.76 -0.23
N ASP A 573 -30.80 -11.84 -0.71
CA ASP A 573 -29.40 -12.04 -1.10
C ASP A 573 -28.40 -11.95 0.07
N ARG A 574 -28.89 -11.87 1.31
CA ARG A 574 -28.08 -11.76 2.52
C ARG A 574 -28.43 -12.81 3.57
N ALA A 575 -27.47 -13.15 4.42
CA ALA A 575 -27.71 -13.86 5.66
C ALA A 575 -27.02 -13.17 6.84
N GLU A 576 -27.58 -13.31 8.04
CA GLU A 576 -27.01 -12.83 9.28
C GLU A 576 -26.87 -14.00 10.26
N LEU A 577 -25.67 -14.21 10.79
CA LEU A 577 -25.43 -15.06 11.96
C LEU A 577 -25.31 -14.16 13.19
N ARG A 578 -26.31 -14.17 14.05
CA ARG A 578 -26.33 -13.44 15.32
C ARG A 578 -25.90 -14.35 16.46
N LEU A 579 -25.07 -13.84 17.36
CA LEU A 579 -24.61 -14.58 18.52
C LEU A 579 -25.16 -13.94 19.81
N GLY A 580 -25.91 -14.75 20.56
CA GLY A 580 -26.31 -14.40 21.93
C GLY A 580 -25.12 -14.41 22.89
N PRO A 581 -25.32 -13.93 24.14
CA PRO A 581 -24.30 -14.05 25.17
C PRO A 581 -23.97 -15.53 25.43
N ALA A 582 -22.67 -15.86 25.48
CA ALA A 582 -22.21 -17.22 25.75
C ALA A 582 -22.68 -17.70 27.13
N GLN A 583 -23.12 -18.96 27.23
CA GLN A 583 -23.42 -19.56 28.54
C GLN A 583 -22.10 -19.85 29.28
N PRO A 584 -21.99 -19.54 30.59
CA PRO A 584 -20.79 -19.88 31.36
C PRO A 584 -20.61 -21.40 31.39
N ALA A 585 -19.36 -21.86 31.23
CA ALA A 585 -19.04 -23.27 31.33
C ALA A 585 -19.51 -23.83 32.69
N PRO A 586 -20.17 -25.01 32.74
CA PRO A 586 -20.54 -25.62 34.01
C PRO A 586 -19.27 -25.82 34.84
N SER A 587 -19.27 -25.30 36.07
CA SER A 587 -18.12 -25.46 36.96
C SER A 587 -17.84 -26.95 37.12
N ARG A 588 -16.57 -27.35 36.93
CA ARG A 588 -16.13 -28.70 37.28
C ARG A 588 -16.39 -28.87 38.77
N ALA A 589 -17.45 -29.59 39.11
CA ALA A 589 -17.59 -30.18 40.44
C ALA A 589 -16.33 -31.03 40.65
N VAL A 590 -15.48 -30.59 41.57
CA VAL A 590 -14.34 -31.37 42.05
C VAL A 590 -14.93 -32.59 42.77
N PRO A 591 -14.54 -33.83 42.43
CA PRO A 591 -15.02 -35.03 43.10
C PRO A 591 -14.63 -35.07 44.58
#